data_AF-A0A2Z5BRL6-F1
#
_entry.id   AF-A0A2Z5BRL6-F1
#
_cell.length_a   1.000
_cell.length_b   1.000
_cell.length_c   1.000
_cell.angle_alpha   90.00
_cell.angle_beta   90.00
_cell.angle_gamma   90.00
#
_symmetry.space_group_name_H-M   'P 1'
#
loop_
_entity.id
_entity.type
_entity.pdbx_description
1 polymer ?
#
loop_
_entity_poly.entity_id
_entity_poly.type
_entity_poly.pdbx_seq_one_letter_code
_entity_poly.pdbx_strand_id
1 'polypeptide(L)'
;MDPLFVVVVIAAAVSALCWIASLVTKDTSWVDRAWSVVPVVYVWVFAASALADGDDAGRLVLMAALVTAWGARLTFNFARKGGYSGVEDYRWAILRGRMSPARFQVFNLVFIVLYQMTLLVLITLPAEWARTHPAPLTAADALIAALFVGFLIGETVADQQQWDFHQAKARGSADGFLTTGLFAYSRHPNFFFEQAQWWAFYAFGATAAVASGAGVWGGVLNPTIVGAILLTLLFVGSTVFTESISAAKYPAYAQYRRTTSMLVPLPRRRDGARVS
;
A
#
# COMPACT_ATOMS: atom_id res chain seq x y z
N MET A 1 -23.56 -0.91 -17.08
CA MET A 1 -23.40 -1.88 -15.97
C MET A 1 -22.81 -1.11 -14.81
N ASP A 2 -23.27 -1.32 -13.58
CA ASP A 2 -22.74 -0.60 -12.41
C ASP A 2 -21.20 -0.79 -12.29
N PRO A 3 -20.39 0.28 -12.32
CA PRO A 3 -18.93 0.17 -12.30
C PRO A 3 -18.40 -0.52 -11.04
N LEU A 4 -19.05 -0.30 -9.90
CA LEU A 4 -18.69 -0.96 -8.65
C LEU A 4 -18.94 -2.46 -8.73
N PHE A 5 -20.07 -2.89 -9.27
CA PHE A 5 -20.33 -4.30 -9.55
C PHE A 5 -19.25 -4.93 -10.45
N VAL A 6 -18.81 -4.23 -11.50
CA VAL A 6 -17.71 -4.70 -12.36
C VAL A 6 -16.42 -4.90 -11.54
N VAL A 7 -16.05 -3.93 -10.70
CA VAL A 7 -14.88 -4.03 -9.82
C VAL A 7 -14.98 -5.21 -8.85
N VAL A 8 -16.15 -5.43 -8.25
CA VAL A 8 -16.39 -6.57 -7.35
C VAL A 8 -16.26 -7.91 -8.08
N VAL A 9 -16.76 -8.02 -9.32
CA VAL A 9 -16.61 -9.22 -10.14
C VAL A 9 -15.14 -9.46 -10.48
N ILE A 10 -14.39 -8.43 -10.87
CA ILE A 10 -12.95 -8.54 -11.13
C ILE A 10 -12.22 -8.98 -9.85
N ALA A 11 -12.51 -8.35 -8.71
CA ALA A 11 -11.91 -8.70 -7.43
C ALA A 11 -12.19 -10.16 -7.02
N ALA A 12 -13.41 -10.64 -7.23
CA ALA A 12 -13.79 -12.02 -6.96
C ALA A 12 -13.05 -12.99 -7.90
N ALA A 13 -12.95 -12.68 -9.19
CA ALA A 13 -12.23 -13.48 -10.17
C ALA A 13 -10.73 -13.56 -9.85
N VAL A 14 -10.09 -12.42 -9.53
CA VAL A 14 -8.67 -12.38 -9.15
C VAL A 14 -8.44 -13.07 -7.81
N SER A 15 -9.37 -12.95 -6.84
CA SER A 15 -9.31 -13.69 -5.57
C SER A 15 -9.30 -15.20 -5.81
N ALA A 16 -10.22 -15.70 -6.64
CA ALA A 16 -10.28 -17.12 -6.99
C ALA A 16 -9.00 -17.57 -7.69
N LEU A 17 -8.49 -16.78 -8.64
CA LEU A 17 -7.23 -17.06 -9.34
C LEU A 17 -6.05 -17.12 -8.37
N CYS A 18 -5.89 -16.13 -7.49
CA CYS A 18 -4.80 -16.10 -6.51
C CYS A 18 -4.88 -17.29 -5.55
N TRP A 19 -6.09 -17.64 -5.08
CA TRP A 19 -6.28 -18.77 -4.19
C TRP A 19 -5.93 -20.09 -4.88
N ILE A 20 -6.50 -20.36 -6.07
CA ILE A 20 -6.22 -21.58 -6.84
C ILE A 20 -4.72 -21.68 -7.15
N ALA A 21 -4.12 -20.58 -7.64
CA ALA A 21 -2.71 -20.54 -7.95
C ALA A 21 -1.85 -20.81 -6.70
N SER A 22 -2.25 -20.30 -5.53
CA SER A 22 -1.54 -20.57 -4.27
C SER A 22 -1.57 -22.04 -3.85
N LEU A 23 -2.63 -22.77 -4.18
CA LEU A 23 -2.73 -24.21 -3.90
C LEU A 23 -1.89 -25.03 -4.88
N VAL A 24 -1.93 -24.68 -6.17
CA VAL A 24 -1.20 -25.40 -7.24
C VAL A 24 0.31 -25.19 -7.11
N THR A 25 0.72 -23.94 -6.91
CA THR A 25 2.14 -23.56 -6.87
C THR A 25 2.76 -23.65 -5.47
N LYS A 26 1.92 -23.79 -4.43
CA LYS A 26 2.31 -23.69 -3.02
C LYS A 26 2.91 -22.33 -2.63
N ASP A 27 2.71 -21.31 -3.47
CA ASP A 27 3.16 -19.94 -3.28
C ASP A 27 1.96 -19.01 -2.99
N THR A 28 1.90 -18.43 -1.80
CA THR A 28 0.82 -17.51 -1.39
C THR A 28 1.04 -16.07 -1.84
N SER A 29 2.19 -15.76 -2.45
CA SER A 29 2.52 -14.43 -2.99
C SER A 29 1.83 -14.07 -4.31
N TRP A 30 0.90 -14.89 -4.81
CA TRP A 30 0.03 -14.48 -5.92
C TRP A 30 -0.78 -13.22 -5.60
N VAL A 31 -1.19 -13.06 -4.34
CA VAL A 31 -1.83 -11.83 -3.88
C VAL A 31 -0.87 -10.66 -3.96
N ASP A 32 0.38 -10.83 -3.50
CA ASP A 32 1.41 -9.77 -3.53
C ASP A 32 1.65 -9.24 -4.96
N ARG A 33 1.56 -10.12 -5.98
CA ARG A 33 1.63 -9.74 -7.41
C ARG A 33 0.45 -8.88 -7.83
N ALA A 34 -0.75 -9.24 -7.39
CA ALA A 34 -1.99 -8.56 -7.74
C ALA A 34 -2.10 -7.16 -7.14
N TRP A 35 -1.50 -6.91 -5.96
CA TRP A 35 -1.50 -5.58 -5.29
C TRP A 35 -1.15 -4.42 -6.22
N SER A 36 -0.12 -4.58 -7.06
CA SER A 36 0.36 -3.51 -7.94
C SER A 36 -0.49 -3.31 -9.21
N VAL A 37 -1.42 -4.22 -9.49
CA VAL A 37 -2.16 -4.27 -10.77
C VAL A 37 -3.63 -3.96 -10.58
N VAL A 38 -4.29 -4.63 -9.64
CA VAL A 38 -5.76 -4.55 -9.56
C VAL A 38 -6.29 -3.17 -9.14
N PRO A 39 -5.64 -2.38 -8.26
CA PRO A 39 -6.13 -1.03 -7.98
C PRO A 39 -6.10 -0.11 -9.21
N VAL A 40 -5.09 -0.27 -10.07
CA VAL A 40 -4.99 0.44 -11.35
C VAL A 40 -6.22 0.10 -12.21
N VAL A 41 -6.52 -1.20 -12.35
CA VAL A 41 -7.69 -1.66 -13.11
C VAL A 41 -8.99 -1.09 -12.51
N TYR A 42 -9.16 -1.13 -11.20
CA TYR A 42 -10.40 -0.66 -10.55
C TYR A 42 -10.64 0.83 -10.78
N VAL A 43 -9.62 1.66 -10.60
CA VAL A 43 -9.76 3.11 -10.79
C VAL A 43 -10.00 3.45 -12.27
N TRP A 44 -9.39 2.72 -13.21
CA TRP A 44 -9.69 2.87 -14.63
C TRP A 44 -11.10 2.41 -15.01
N VAL A 45 -11.68 1.40 -14.35
CA VAL A 45 -13.09 1.04 -14.56
C VAL A 45 -14.01 2.21 -14.19
N PHE A 46 -13.77 2.88 -13.07
CA PHE A 46 -14.55 4.05 -12.66
C PHE A 46 -14.36 5.23 -13.63
N ALA A 47 -13.11 5.54 -14.02
CA ALA A 47 -12.81 6.60 -14.97
C ALA A 47 -13.41 6.33 -16.36
N ALA A 48 -13.30 5.11 -16.86
CA ALA A 48 -13.86 4.71 -18.15
C ALA A 48 -15.39 4.78 -18.18
N SER A 49 -16.06 4.45 -17.07
CA SER A 49 -17.52 4.63 -16.98
C SER A 49 -17.91 6.09 -17.12
N ALA A 50 -17.28 6.99 -16.34
CA ALA A 50 -17.59 8.42 -16.42
C ALA A 50 -17.33 9.00 -17.82
N LEU A 51 -16.24 8.58 -18.48
CA LEU A 51 -15.94 8.95 -19.86
C LEU A 51 -17.00 8.44 -20.84
N ALA A 52 -17.47 7.20 -20.67
CA ALA A 52 -18.49 6.61 -21.53
C ALA A 52 -19.87 7.25 -21.34
N ASP A 53 -20.18 7.70 -20.11
CA ASP A 53 -21.42 8.39 -19.76
C ASP A 53 -21.40 9.88 -20.21
N GLY A 54 -20.24 10.40 -20.62
CA GLY A 54 -20.07 11.79 -21.07
C GLY A 54 -19.91 12.80 -19.91
N ASP A 55 -19.62 12.31 -18.70
CA ASP A 55 -19.42 13.13 -17.52
C ASP A 55 -18.05 13.84 -17.52
N ASP A 56 -17.90 14.88 -16.69
CA ASP A 56 -16.58 15.46 -16.38
C ASP A 56 -15.72 14.44 -15.60
N ALA A 57 -14.93 13.68 -16.33
CA ALA A 57 -14.05 12.65 -15.79
C ALA A 57 -12.65 13.18 -15.41
N GLY A 58 -12.40 14.50 -15.43
CA GLY A 58 -11.05 15.05 -15.24
C GLY A 58 -10.39 14.62 -13.93
N ARG A 59 -11.14 14.64 -12.82
CA ARG A 59 -10.67 14.15 -11.51
C ARG A 59 -10.39 12.64 -11.53
N LEU A 60 -11.28 11.85 -12.13
CA LEU A 60 -11.12 10.39 -12.19
C LEU A 60 -9.92 9.97 -13.03
N VAL A 61 -9.68 10.65 -14.16
CA VAL A 61 -8.50 10.43 -15.01
C VAL A 61 -7.22 10.79 -14.26
N LEU A 62 -7.21 11.89 -13.51
CA LEU A 62 -6.08 12.26 -12.65
C LEU A 62 -5.81 11.19 -11.59
N MET A 63 -6.85 10.74 -10.87
CA MET A 63 -6.75 9.65 -9.89
C MET A 63 -6.23 8.36 -10.52
N ALA A 64 -6.73 7.98 -11.69
CA ALA A 64 -6.29 6.80 -12.43
C ALA A 64 -4.83 6.90 -12.86
N ALA A 65 -4.38 8.07 -13.34
CA ALA A 65 -2.99 8.31 -13.71
C ALA A 65 -2.05 8.22 -12.50
N LEU A 66 -2.41 8.80 -11.35
CA LEU A 66 -1.63 8.73 -10.12
C LEU A 66 -1.52 7.29 -9.59
N VAL A 67 -2.61 6.53 -9.57
CA VAL A 67 -2.59 5.11 -9.17
C VAL A 67 -1.83 4.27 -10.19
N THR A 68 -1.87 4.61 -11.48
CA THR A 68 -1.03 3.95 -12.51
C THR A 68 0.45 4.18 -12.23
N ALA A 69 0.87 5.41 -11.88
CA ALA A 69 2.24 5.70 -11.51
C ALA A 69 2.68 4.96 -10.24
N TRP A 70 1.81 4.91 -9.22
CA TRP A 70 2.02 4.11 -8.01
C TRP A 70 2.17 2.61 -8.33
N GLY A 71 1.27 2.06 -9.15
CA GLY A 71 1.26 0.66 -9.54
C GLY A 71 2.51 0.28 -10.33
N ALA A 72 2.88 1.10 -11.33
CA ALA A 72 4.11 0.92 -12.10
C ALA A 72 5.36 0.90 -11.20
N ARG A 73 5.44 1.83 -10.23
CA ARG A 73 6.53 1.84 -9.24
C ARG A 73 6.53 0.58 -8.37
N LEU A 74 5.37 0.14 -7.88
CA LEU A 74 5.26 -1.04 -7.02
C LEU A 74 5.65 -2.31 -7.81
N THR A 75 5.13 -2.47 -9.02
CA THR A 75 5.46 -3.57 -9.93
C THR A 75 6.97 -3.59 -10.22
N PHE A 76 7.57 -2.45 -10.54
CA PHE A 76 9.02 -2.35 -10.77
C PHE A 76 9.82 -2.75 -9.52
N ASN A 77 9.48 -2.20 -8.35
CA ASN A 77 10.17 -2.50 -7.09
C ASN A 77 10.04 -3.98 -6.71
N PHE A 78 8.88 -4.58 -6.93
CA PHE A 78 8.64 -6.00 -6.69
C PHE A 78 9.39 -6.88 -7.70
N ALA A 79 9.39 -6.52 -8.98
CA ALA A 79 10.09 -7.25 -10.03
C ALA A 79 11.59 -7.33 -9.80
N ARG A 80 12.25 -6.20 -9.51
CA ARG A 80 13.71 -6.18 -9.24
C ARG A 80 14.09 -6.99 -8.01
N LYS A 81 13.20 -7.12 -7.02
CA LYS A 81 13.38 -7.94 -5.82
C LYS A 81 13.11 -9.43 -6.04
N GLY A 82 12.79 -9.85 -7.27
CA GLY A 82 12.55 -11.27 -7.61
C GLY A 82 11.09 -11.71 -7.42
N GLY A 83 10.14 -10.80 -7.23
CA GLY A 83 8.74 -11.16 -6.98
C GLY A 83 8.04 -11.98 -8.08
N TYR A 84 8.61 -11.99 -9.29
CA TYR A 84 8.16 -12.79 -10.44
C TYR A 84 9.06 -13.98 -10.77
N SER A 85 10.06 -14.30 -9.94
CA SER A 85 10.97 -15.43 -10.17
C SER A 85 10.42 -16.78 -9.69
N GLY A 86 9.17 -16.82 -9.24
CA GLY A 86 8.55 -18.02 -8.65
C GLY A 86 8.95 -18.30 -7.19
N VAL A 87 9.60 -17.33 -6.53
CA VAL A 87 9.96 -17.43 -5.11
C VAL A 87 8.87 -16.76 -4.27
N GLU A 88 8.35 -17.51 -3.29
CA GLU A 88 7.38 -17.01 -2.30
C GLU A 88 8.05 -15.97 -1.37
N ASP A 89 7.29 -14.95 -0.96
CA ASP A 89 7.74 -14.02 0.07
C ASP A 89 8.02 -14.78 1.39
N TYR A 90 9.23 -14.62 1.90
CA TYR A 90 9.74 -15.33 3.08
C TYR A 90 8.83 -15.20 4.32
N ARG A 91 8.04 -14.12 4.42
CA ARG A 91 7.10 -13.88 5.51
C ARG A 91 6.04 -14.97 5.59
N TRP A 92 5.59 -15.48 4.44
CA TRP A 92 4.58 -16.52 4.39
C TRP A 92 5.10 -17.86 4.91
N ALA A 93 6.33 -18.23 4.55
CA ALA A 93 6.99 -19.43 5.11
C ALA A 93 7.14 -19.36 6.64
N ILE A 94 7.49 -18.20 7.19
CA ILE A 94 7.59 -17.99 8.64
C ILE A 94 6.22 -18.13 9.31
N LEU A 95 5.16 -17.52 8.76
CA LEU A 95 3.80 -17.63 9.31
C LEU A 95 3.28 -19.06 9.21
N ARG A 96 3.56 -19.76 8.11
CA ARG A 96 3.22 -21.17 7.89
C ARG A 96 3.83 -22.07 8.95
N GLY A 97 5.09 -21.83 9.33
CA GLY A 97 5.77 -22.56 10.40
C GLY A 97 5.18 -22.37 11.80
N ARG A 98 4.33 -21.35 12.00
CA ARG A 98 3.66 -21.07 13.29
C ARG A 98 2.24 -21.64 13.37
N MET A 99 1.77 -22.33 12.33
CA MET A 99 0.39 -22.80 12.21
C MET A 99 0.35 -24.28 11.79
N SER A 100 -0.74 -24.98 12.11
CA SER A 100 -0.99 -26.28 11.48
C SER A 100 -1.34 -26.10 9.99
N PRO A 101 -1.12 -27.12 9.13
CA PRO A 101 -1.44 -27.02 7.70
C PRO A 101 -2.88 -26.57 7.42
N ALA A 102 -3.86 -27.10 8.16
CA ALA A 102 -5.26 -26.73 8.02
C ALA A 102 -5.52 -25.26 8.42
N ARG A 103 -4.96 -24.81 9.55
CA ARG A 103 -5.09 -23.41 9.99
C ARG A 103 -4.46 -22.45 8.99
N PHE A 104 -3.33 -22.82 8.40
CA PHE A 104 -2.69 -22.00 7.37
C PHE A 104 -3.54 -21.88 6.11
N GLN A 105 -4.25 -22.93 5.68
CA GLN A 105 -5.14 -22.81 4.52
C GLN A 105 -6.35 -21.92 4.79
N VAL A 106 -6.91 -21.96 6.00
CA VAL A 106 -7.95 -21.01 6.42
C VAL A 106 -7.40 -19.58 6.45
N PHE A 107 -6.21 -19.38 7.00
CA PHE A 107 -5.52 -18.09 7.00
C PHE A 107 -5.24 -17.59 5.58
N ASN A 108 -4.79 -18.47 4.68
CA ASN A 108 -4.56 -18.17 3.28
C ASN A 108 -5.85 -17.67 2.61
N LEU A 109 -6.95 -18.42 2.72
CA LEU A 109 -8.21 -18.04 2.11
C LEU A 109 -8.77 -16.74 2.71
N VAL A 110 -8.91 -16.67 4.04
CA VAL A 110 -9.62 -15.57 4.71
C VAL A 110 -8.78 -14.29 4.77
N PHE A 111 -7.51 -14.39 5.17
CA PHE A 111 -6.66 -13.23 5.38
C PHE A 111 -5.80 -12.89 4.16
N ILE A 112 -5.05 -13.86 3.63
CA ILE A 112 -4.12 -13.56 2.52
C ILE A 112 -4.92 -13.18 1.28
N VAL A 113 -5.95 -13.95 0.91
CA VAL A 113 -6.73 -13.71 -0.31
C VAL A 113 -7.88 -12.74 -0.06
N LEU A 114 -8.91 -13.14 0.71
CA LEU A 114 -10.17 -12.40 0.77
C LEU A 114 -10.02 -11.02 1.42
N TYR A 115 -9.36 -10.93 2.58
CA TYR A 115 -9.16 -9.65 3.25
C TYR A 115 -8.32 -8.69 2.41
N GLN A 116 -7.20 -9.14 1.84
CA GLN A 116 -6.36 -8.25 1.03
C GLN A 116 -7.07 -7.80 -0.25
N MET A 117 -7.77 -8.69 -0.97
CA MET A 117 -8.52 -8.30 -2.18
C MET A 117 -9.67 -7.36 -1.86
N THR A 118 -10.37 -7.57 -0.75
CA THR A 118 -11.39 -6.64 -0.26
C THR A 118 -10.77 -5.28 0.07
N LEU A 119 -9.63 -5.26 0.75
CA LEU A 119 -8.91 -4.03 1.07
C LEU A 119 -8.52 -3.25 -0.20
N LEU A 120 -8.06 -3.94 -1.25
CA LEU A 120 -7.71 -3.30 -2.53
C LEU A 120 -8.92 -2.66 -3.21
N VAL A 121 -10.13 -3.24 -3.08
CA VAL A 121 -11.36 -2.56 -3.50
C VAL A 121 -11.60 -1.34 -2.63
N LEU A 122 -11.56 -1.49 -1.30
CA LEU A 122 -11.87 -0.41 -0.35
C LEU A 122 -10.98 0.83 -0.51
N ILE A 123 -9.67 0.66 -0.73
CA ILE A 123 -8.75 1.81 -0.94
C ILE A 123 -9.00 2.54 -2.26
N THR A 124 -9.65 1.89 -3.23
CA THR A 124 -10.04 2.51 -4.51
C THR A 124 -11.43 3.13 -4.52
N LEU A 125 -12.29 2.83 -3.53
CA LEU A 125 -13.62 3.41 -3.42
C LEU A 125 -13.69 4.95 -3.40
N PRO A 126 -12.68 5.72 -2.95
CA PRO A 126 -12.68 7.17 -3.10
C PRO A 126 -12.87 7.62 -4.57
N ALA A 127 -12.44 6.83 -5.56
CA ALA A 127 -12.69 7.11 -6.97
C ALA A 127 -14.17 6.92 -7.33
N GLU A 128 -14.82 5.86 -6.87
CA GLU A 128 -16.26 5.68 -7.05
C GLU A 128 -17.06 6.78 -6.32
N TRP A 129 -16.59 7.21 -5.15
CA TRP A 129 -17.18 8.32 -4.42
C TRP A 129 -17.09 9.63 -5.22
N ALA A 130 -15.93 9.89 -5.84
CA ALA A 130 -15.76 11.03 -6.74
C ALA A 130 -16.66 10.93 -8.00
N ARG A 131 -16.85 9.73 -8.55
CA ARG A 131 -17.72 9.50 -9.72
C ARG A 131 -19.19 9.80 -9.41
N THR A 132 -19.66 9.37 -8.26
CA THR A 132 -21.04 9.59 -7.79
C THR A 132 -21.29 11.00 -7.25
N HIS A 133 -20.24 11.79 -7.06
CA HIS A 133 -20.29 13.19 -6.64
C HIS A 133 -19.56 14.08 -7.67
N PRO A 134 -20.09 14.20 -8.90
CA PRO A 134 -19.43 14.94 -9.96
C PRO A 134 -19.32 16.42 -9.58
N ALA A 135 -18.11 16.94 -9.69
CA ALA A 135 -17.79 18.34 -9.47
C ALA A 135 -16.51 18.69 -10.25
N PRO A 136 -16.36 19.92 -10.78
CA PRO A 136 -15.14 20.34 -11.45
C PRO A 136 -13.89 20.16 -10.58
N LEU A 137 -12.73 20.02 -11.22
CA LEU A 137 -11.43 20.07 -10.53
C LEU A 137 -11.24 21.41 -9.81
N THR A 138 -10.66 21.35 -8.62
CA THR A 138 -10.43 22.48 -7.73
C THR A 138 -8.93 22.65 -7.45
N ALA A 139 -8.54 23.78 -6.87
CA ALA A 139 -7.16 23.99 -6.40
C ALA A 139 -6.73 22.95 -5.33
N ALA A 140 -7.69 22.41 -4.57
CA ALA A 140 -7.41 21.34 -3.60
C ALA A 140 -6.96 20.06 -4.30
N ASP A 141 -7.58 19.72 -5.44
CA ASP A 141 -7.17 18.55 -6.24
C ASP A 141 -5.73 18.68 -6.75
N ALA A 142 -5.30 19.89 -7.14
CA ALA A 142 -3.91 20.14 -7.54
C ALA A 142 -2.92 19.98 -6.37
N LEU A 143 -3.27 20.47 -5.17
CA LEU A 143 -2.46 20.29 -3.98
C LEU A 143 -2.36 18.81 -3.58
N ILE A 144 -3.47 18.07 -3.61
CA ILE A 144 -3.51 16.64 -3.29
C ILE A 144 -2.67 15.85 -4.30
N ALA A 145 -2.76 16.18 -5.59
CA ALA A 145 -1.93 15.57 -6.63
C ALA A 145 -0.44 15.82 -6.37
N ALA A 146 -0.06 17.06 -6.04
CA ALA A 146 1.32 17.41 -5.72
C ALA A 146 1.83 16.65 -4.49
N LEU A 147 1.01 16.52 -3.44
CA LEU A 147 1.33 15.72 -2.26
C LEU A 147 1.49 14.24 -2.59
N PHE A 148 0.56 13.66 -3.37
CA PHE A 148 0.64 12.28 -3.81
C PHE A 148 1.94 12.02 -4.57
N VAL A 149 2.29 12.88 -5.54
CA VAL A 149 3.55 12.78 -6.29
C VAL A 149 4.76 12.92 -5.37
N GLY A 150 4.74 13.86 -4.41
CA GLY A 150 5.80 14.00 -3.42
C GLY A 150 5.99 12.73 -2.58
N PHE A 151 4.90 12.09 -2.15
CA PHE A 151 4.94 10.82 -1.43
C PHE A 151 5.43 9.67 -2.33
N LEU A 152 4.99 9.59 -3.59
CA LEU A 152 5.46 8.60 -4.56
C LEU A 152 6.98 8.71 -4.78
N ILE A 153 7.50 9.93 -4.89
CA ILE A 153 8.96 10.19 -4.97
C ILE A 153 9.64 9.74 -3.68
N GLY A 154 9.10 10.12 -2.52
CA GLY A 154 9.64 9.72 -1.22
C GLY A 154 9.71 8.19 -1.05
N GLU A 155 8.66 7.48 -1.47
CA GLU A 155 8.62 6.02 -1.46
C GLU A 155 9.66 5.43 -2.40
N THR A 156 9.76 5.96 -3.63
CA THR A 156 10.74 5.52 -4.63
C THR A 156 12.17 5.67 -4.10
N VAL A 157 12.48 6.79 -3.44
CA VAL A 157 13.79 7.03 -2.82
C VAL A 157 14.04 6.06 -1.66
N ALA A 158 13.05 5.84 -0.79
CA ALA A 158 13.18 4.88 0.31
C ALA A 158 13.43 3.44 -0.19
N ASP A 159 12.68 3.03 -1.22
CA ASP A 159 12.85 1.75 -1.88
C ASP A 159 14.24 1.61 -2.54
N GLN A 160 14.73 2.67 -3.20
CA GLN A 160 16.05 2.67 -3.83
C GLN A 160 17.17 2.57 -2.79
N GLN A 161 17.10 3.33 -1.70
CA GLN A 161 18.07 3.24 -0.60
C GLN A 161 18.10 1.82 0.00
N GLN A 162 16.92 1.22 0.19
CA GLN A 162 16.83 -0.16 0.68
C GLN A 162 17.42 -1.16 -0.33
N TRP A 163 17.11 -1.00 -1.61
CA TRP A 163 17.66 -1.83 -2.68
C TRP A 163 19.19 -1.78 -2.73
N ASP A 164 19.77 -0.57 -2.72
CA ASP A 164 21.22 -0.39 -2.77
C ASP A 164 21.90 -1.03 -1.55
N PHE A 165 21.29 -0.92 -0.37
CA PHE A 165 21.76 -1.59 0.84
C PHE A 165 21.74 -3.12 0.70
N HIS A 166 20.65 -3.70 0.19
CA HIS A 166 20.57 -5.15 -0.02
C HIS A 166 21.59 -5.63 -1.07
N GLN A 167 21.82 -4.86 -2.12
CA GLN A 167 22.84 -5.16 -3.12
C GLN A 167 24.26 -5.09 -2.54
N ALA A 168 24.55 -4.08 -1.72
CA ALA A 168 25.83 -3.98 -1.01
C ALA A 168 26.03 -5.17 -0.05
N LYS A 169 24.96 -5.60 0.62
CA LYS A 169 24.96 -6.77 1.51
C LYS A 169 25.20 -8.08 0.75
N ALA A 170 24.56 -8.27 -0.41
CA ALA A 170 24.79 -9.44 -1.26
C ALA A 170 26.24 -9.52 -1.77
N ARG A 171 26.90 -8.37 -1.97
CA ARG A 171 28.33 -8.29 -2.32
C ARG A 171 29.28 -8.41 -1.12
N GLY A 172 28.78 -8.56 0.10
CA GLY A 172 29.61 -8.62 1.31
C GLY A 172 30.20 -7.28 1.77
N SER A 173 29.77 -6.16 1.18
CA SER A 173 30.25 -4.81 1.49
C SER A 173 29.40 -4.05 2.51
N ALA A 174 28.32 -4.67 3.01
CA ALA A 174 27.46 -4.14 4.06
C ALA A 174 26.93 -5.29 4.93
N ASP A 175 26.61 -5.01 6.19
CA ASP A 175 25.92 -5.95 7.08
C ASP A 175 24.87 -5.24 7.95
N GLY A 176 24.09 -6.01 8.71
CA GLY A 176 23.00 -5.53 9.53
C GLY A 176 21.79 -5.12 8.70
N PHE A 177 21.31 -3.92 8.98
CA PHE A 177 20.10 -3.29 8.42
C PHE A 177 20.38 -1.81 8.12
N LEU A 178 19.64 -1.25 7.17
CA LEU A 178 19.81 0.14 6.74
C LEU A 178 19.37 1.13 7.83
N THR A 179 20.26 2.08 8.13
CA THR A 179 20.03 3.11 9.18
C THR A 179 20.41 4.53 8.72
N THR A 180 20.70 4.73 7.43
CA THR A 180 21.10 6.02 6.85
C THR A 180 20.05 6.52 5.86
N GLY A 181 20.17 7.76 5.38
CA GLY A 181 19.19 8.36 4.48
C GLY A 181 17.83 8.53 5.15
N LEU A 182 16.75 8.15 4.47
CA LEU A 182 15.38 8.21 5.04
C LEU A 182 15.22 7.27 6.23
N PHE A 183 15.99 6.18 6.27
CA PHE A 183 16.06 5.25 7.40
C PHE A 183 16.74 5.86 8.63
N ALA A 184 17.32 7.07 8.53
CA ALA A 184 17.74 7.81 9.71
C ALA A 184 16.54 8.40 10.48
N TYR A 185 15.42 8.66 9.81
CA TYR A 185 14.26 9.39 10.35
C TYR A 185 13.06 8.50 10.64
N SER A 186 12.90 7.41 9.88
CA SER A 186 11.86 6.41 10.08
C SER A 186 12.43 5.02 9.86
N ARG A 187 11.98 4.02 10.60
CA ARG A 187 12.40 2.63 10.38
C ARG A 187 11.74 2.03 9.15
N HIS A 188 10.58 2.56 8.75
CA HIS A 188 9.80 2.12 7.58
C HIS A 188 9.31 3.35 6.79
N PRO A 189 10.21 4.15 6.19
CA PRO A 189 9.84 5.37 5.47
C PRO A 189 9.00 5.05 4.23
N ASN A 190 9.28 3.95 3.52
CA ASN A 190 8.46 3.48 2.41
C ASN A 190 7.02 3.17 2.85
N PHE A 191 6.83 2.57 4.03
CA PHE A 191 5.50 2.29 4.55
C PHE A 191 4.73 3.56 4.88
N PHE A 192 5.42 4.59 5.39
CA PHE A 192 4.80 5.90 5.61
C PHE A 192 4.31 6.52 4.30
N PHE A 193 5.16 6.57 3.29
CA PHE A 193 4.80 7.16 2.00
C PHE A 193 3.70 6.39 1.27
N GLU A 194 3.70 5.07 1.34
CA GLU A 194 2.61 4.22 0.83
C GLU A 194 1.27 4.60 1.50
N GLN A 195 1.21 4.62 2.83
CA GLN A 195 -0.02 5.02 3.55
C GLN A 195 -0.41 6.46 3.22
N ALA A 196 0.54 7.40 3.16
CA ALA A 196 0.27 8.80 2.86
C ALA A 196 -0.32 9.00 1.45
N GLN A 197 0.12 8.22 0.46
CA GLN A 197 -0.48 8.21 -0.88
C GLN A 197 -1.96 7.80 -0.85
N TRP A 198 -2.31 6.76 -0.10
CA TRP A 198 -3.70 6.31 0.01
C TRP A 198 -4.59 7.24 0.85
N TRP A 199 -4.03 7.95 1.82
CA TRP A 199 -4.72 9.06 2.50
C TRP A 199 -4.94 10.26 1.57
N ALA A 200 -3.97 10.59 0.70
CA ALA A 200 -4.16 11.58 -0.36
C ALA A 200 -5.20 11.10 -1.40
N PHE A 201 -5.22 9.81 -1.72
CA PHE A 201 -6.21 9.22 -2.61
C PHE A 201 -7.63 9.33 -2.04
N TYR A 202 -7.80 9.06 -0.75
CA TYR A 202 -9.06 9.34 -0.03
C TYR A 202 -9.46 10.81 -0.12
N ALA A 203 -8.50 11.73 0.03
CA ALA A 203 -8.77 13.15 0.00
C ALA A 203 -9.39 13.60 -1.33
N PHE A 204 -9.01 13.02 -2.49
CA PHE A 204 -9.67 13.32 -3.77
C PHE A 204 -11.17 13.00 -3.78
N GLY A 205 -11.56 11.84 -3.23
CA GLY A 205 -12.97 11.47 -3.11
C GLY A 205 -13.72 12.40 -2.18
N ALA A 206 -13.10 12.74 -1.05
CA ALA A 206 -13.66 13.69 -0.08
C ALA A 206 -13.82 15.10 -0.67
N THR A 207 -12.83 15.62 -1.40
CA THR A 207 -12.90 16.94 -2.03
C THR A 207 -13.91 16.99 -3.16
N ALA A 208 -14.07 15.92 -3.93
CA ALA A 208 -15.12 15.80 -4.94
C ALA A 208 -16.50 15.97 -4.32
N ALA A 209 -16.78 15.21 -3.25
CA ALA A 209 -18.04 15.29 -2.55
C ALA A 209 -18.27 16.67 -1.90
N VAL A 210 -17.24 17.27 -1.30
CA VAL A 210 -17.36 18.65 -0.78
C VAL A 210 -17.67 19.65 -1.89
N ALA A 211 -16.98 19.55 -3.03
CA ALA A 211 -17.19 20.44 -4.16
C ALA A 211 -18.56 20.24 -4.83
N SER A 212 -19.15 19.05 -4.74
CA SER A 212 -20.52 18.78 -5.21
C SER A 212 -21.61 19.25 -4.23
N GLY A 213 -21.22 19.87 -3.11
CA GLY A 213 -22.13 20.41 -2.10
C GLY A 213 -22.36 19.48 -0.91
N ALA A 214 -21.70 18.32 -0.82
CA ALA A 214 -21.70 17.54 0.41
C ALA A 214 -20.97 18.32 1.52
N GLY A 215 -21.57 18.40 2.71
CA GLY A 215 -20.96 19.10 3.83
C GLY A 215 -19.78 18.31 4.44
N VAL A 216 -19.49 18.60 5.71
CA VAL A 216 -18.51 17.80 6.46
C VAL A 216 -18.92 16.33 6.53
N TRP A 217 -20.20 16.06 6.74
CA TRP A 217 -20.78 14.72 6.76
C TRP A 217 -21.20 14.30 5.35
N GLY A 218 -20.61 13.22 4.83
CA GLY A 218 -20.79 12.76 3.45
C GLY A 218 -19.78 13.34 2.46
N GLY A 219 -19.22 14.52 2.75
CA GLY A 219 -18.10 15.11 2.01
C GLY A 219 -16.76 14.73 2.64
N VAL A 220 -16.29 15.56 3.59
CA VAL A 220 -14.98 15.40 4.26
C VAL A 220 -14.86 14.05 4.97
N LEU A 221 -15.90 13.68 5.72
CA LEU A 221 -16.03 12.39 6.39
C LEU A 221 -17.07 11.57 5.63
N ASN A 222 -16.59 10.57 4.89
CA ASN A 222 -17.44 9.67 4.13
C ASN A 222 -17.00 8.21 4.32
N PRO A 223 -17.86 7.22 3.99
CA PRO A 223 -17.60 5.81 4.27
C PRO A 223 -16.32 5.25 3.63
N THR A 224 -15.82 5.86 2.55
CA THR A 224 -14.62 5.36 1.84
C THR A 224 -13.33 5.54 2.64
N ILE A 225 -13.36 6.33 3.74
CA ILE A 225 -12.24 6.47 4.68
C ILE A 225 -11.80 5.12 5.28
N VAL A 226 -12.73 4.16 5.34
CA VAL A 226 -12.48 2.82 5.88
C VAL A 226 -11.32 2.12 5.16
N GLY A 227 -11.15 2.34 3.85
CA GLY A 227 -10.03 1.78 3.09
C GLY A 227 -8.67 2.26 3.61
N ALA A 228 -8.49 3.57 3.76
CA ALA A 228 -7.25 4.16 4.26
C ALA A 228 -6.96 3.75 5.72
N ILE A 229 -8.00 3.66 6.56
CA ILE A 229 -7.87 3.19 7.95
C ILE A 229 -7.44 1.72 7.99
N LEU A 230 -8.12 0.83 7.26
CA LEU A 230 -7.79 -0.59 7.27
C LEU A 230 -6.40 -0.86 6.68
N LEU A 231 -6.00 -0.10 5.65
CA LEU A 231 -4.63 -0.16 5.12
C LEU A 231 -3.61 0.24 6.18
N THR A 232 -3.87 1.32 6.91
CA THR A 232 -3.02 1.77 8.03
C THR A 232 -2.88 0.67 9.09
N LEU A 233 -3.99 0.01 9.47
CA LEU A 233 -3.98 -1.08 10.45
C LEU A 233 -3.23 -2.34 9.95
N LEU A 234 -3.40 -2.70 8.68
CA LEU A 234 -2.62 -3.78 8.05
C LEU A 234 -1.12 -3.47 8.15
N PHE A 235 -0.71 -2.25 7.81
CA PHE A 235 0.69 -1.83 7.85
C PHE A 235 1.26 -1.85 9.27
N VAL A 236 0.48 -1.52 10.30
CA VAL A 236 0.91 -1.70 11.71
C VAL A 236 1.22 -3.17 12.00
N GLY A 237 0.31 -4.08 11.62
CA GLY A 237 0.53 -5.52 11.80
C GLY A 237 1.76 -6.04 11.04
N SER A 238 1.90 -5.67 9.76
CA SER A 238 3.05 -6.03 8.92
C SER A 238 4.36 -5.47 9.47
N THR A 239 4.34 -4.26 10.02
CA THR A 239 5.51 -3.62 10.63
C THR A 239 5.96 -4.38 11.87
N VAL A 240 5.05 -4.63 12.81
CA VAL A 240 5.34 -5.38 14.04
C VAL A 240 5.92 -6.77 13.71
N PHE A 241 5.33 -7.46 12.74
CA PHE A 241 5.83 -8.76 12.30
C PHE A 241 7.23 -8.67 11.70
N THR A 242 7.47 -7.74 10.78
CA THR A 242 8.77 -7.57 10.10
C THR A 242 9.87 -7.13 11.08
N GLU A 243 9.57 -6.25 12.03
CA GLU A 243 10.48 -5.85 13.09
C GLU A 243 10.82 -7.02 14.02
N SER A 244 9.88 -7.93 14.30
CA SER A 244 10.14 -9.10 15.15
C SER A 244 11.19 -10.03 14.53
N ILE A 245 11.16 -10.18 13.20
CA ILE A 245 12.13 -10.97 12.44
C ILE A 245 13.49 -10.28 12.46
N SER A 246 13.50 -8.96 12.24
CA SER A 246 14.74 -8.17 12.25
C SER A 246 15.40 -8.17 13.63
N ALA A 247 14.61 -8.06 14.70
CA ALA A 247 15.09 -8.08 16.08
C ALA A 247 15.65 -9.45 16.48
N ALA A 248 15.06 -10.55 16.01
CA ALA A 248 15.59 -11.89 16.24
C ALA A 248 16.92 -12.12 15.51
N LYS A 249 17.11 -11.51 14.34
CA LYS A 249 18.31 -11.66 13.52
C LYS A 249 19.47 -10.74 13.95
N TYR A 250 19.16 -9.51 14.38
CA TYR A 250 20.17 -8.48 14.68
C TYR A 250 19.97 -7.90 16.08
N PRO A 251 20.82 -8.27 17.08
CA PRO A 251 20.73 -7.73 18.43
C PRO A 251 20.78 -6.18 18.48
N ALA A 252 21.57 -5.56 17.59
CA ALA A 252 21.68 -4.10 17.47
C ALA A 252 20.37 -3.40 17.04
N TYR A 253 19.39 -4.13 16.50
CA TYR A 253 18.10 -3.58 16.09
C TYR A 253 17.32 -2.98 17.27
N ALA A 254 17.56 -3.46 18.49
CA ALA A 254 16.94 -2.92 19.69
C ALA A 254 17.29 -1.43 19.91
N GLN A 255 18.54 -1.03 19.66
CA GLN A 255 18.96 0.38 19.77
C GLN A 255 18.31 1.24 18.68
N TYR A 256 18.21 0.71 17.45
CA TYR A 256 17.57 1.40 16.34
C TYR A 256 16.08 1.68 16.61
N ARG A 257 15.36 0.72 17.23
CA ARG A 257 13.96 0.89 17.66
C ARG A 257 13.77 1.96 18.73
N ARG A 258 14.78 2.20 19.59
CA ARG A 258 14.74 3.24 20.64
C ARG A 258 14.96 4.64 20.10
N THR A 259 15.85 4.77 19.10
CA THR A 259 16.35 6.07 18.63
C THR A 259 15.62 6.62 17.41
N THR A 260 15.04 5.74 16.57
CA THR A 260 14.44 6.12 15.29
C THR A 260 12.93 5.91 15.33
N SER A 261 12.13 6.83 14.78
CA SER A 261 10.66 6.68 14.70
C SER A 261 10.25 5.45 13.90
N MET A 262 9.14 4.79 14.24
CA MET A 262 8.70 3.60 13.50
C MET A 262 8.23 3.93 12.08
N LEU A 263 7.33 4.90 11.95
CA LEU A 263 6.60 5.18 10.72
C LEU A 263 6.78 6.63 10.28
N VAL A 264 6.27 7.59 11.08
CA VAL A 264 6.36 9.02 10.75
C VAL A 264 7.83 9.46 10.75
N PRO A 265 8.37 10.02 9.66
CA PRO A 265 9.76 10.50 9.61
C PRO A 265 9.98 11.63 10.61
N LEU A 266 10.78 11.37 11.64
CA LEU A 266 11.10 12.33 12.70
C LEU A 266 12.61 12.32 12.97
N PRO A 267 13.21 13.45 13.41
CA PRO A 267 14.61 13.46 13.83
C PRO A 267 14.89 12.40 14.88
N ARG A 268 16.10 11.84 14.84
CA ARG A 268 16.52 10.81 15.81
C ARG A 268 16.41 11.34 17.23
N ARG A 269 15.85 10.51 18.10
CA ARG A 269 15.89 10.74 19.54
C ARG A 269 17.35 10.61 19.97
N ARG A 270 17.87 11.64 20.64
CA ARG A 270 19.15 11.53 21.34
C ARG A 270 18.97 10.45 22.40
N ASP A 271 19.88 9.48 22.46
CA ASP A 271 19.98 8.57 23.61
C ASP A 271 20.36 9.44 24.82
N GLY A 272 19.35 9.99 25.49
CA GLY A 272 19.52 10.76 26.72
C GLY A 272 20.06 9.83 27.80
N ALA A 273 21.26 10.16 28.28
CA ALA A 273 21.93 9.57 29.42
C ALA A 273 20.96 9.02 30.48
N ARG A 274 20.92 7.70 30.64
CA ARG A 274 20.64 7.08 31.94
C ARG A 274 21.96 6.59 32.50
N VAL A 275 22.74 7.55 32.99
CA VAL A 275 23.63 7.35 34.13
C VAL A 275 23.13 8.30 35.21
N SER A 276 22.19 7.80 36.00
CA SER A 276 21.93 8.17 37.40
C SER A 276 20.94 7.17 37.97
#